data_AF-A0A920B7I0-F1
#
_entry.id   AF-A0A920B7I0-F1
#
_cell.length_a   1.000
_cell.length_b   1.000
_cell.length_c   1.000
_cell.angle_alpha   90.00
_cell.angle_beta   90.00
_cell.angle_gamma   90.00
#
_symmetry.space_group_name_H-M   'P 1'
#
loop_
_entity.id
_entity.type
_entity.pdbx_description
1 polymer ?
#
loop_
_entity_poly.entity_id
_entity_poly.type
_entity_poly.pdbx_seq_one_letter_code
_entity_poly.pdbx_strand_id
1 'polypeptide(L)'
;MRLKTILKILKRNSRNFCPSRNIVFLSLAANYAYTIGANCLITGICQTDYAGYPDCRGDFINSLENTLSLGLDKRYKLLHPFRFTKISNSATCKGNR
;
A
#
# COMPACT_ATOMS: atom_id res chain seq x y z
N MET A 1 10.74 -18.60 25.56
CA MET A 1 10.55 -18.34 24.11
C MET A 1 11.16 -19.51 23.33
N ARG A 2 10.35 -20.47 22.89
CA ARG A 2 10.85 -21.79 22.43
C ARG A 2 11.46 -21.72 21.04
N LEU A 3 12.69 -22.23 20.88
CA LEU A 3 13.44 -22.41 19.61
C LEU A 3 12.59 -22.96 18.44
N LYS A 4 11.56 -23.76 18.75
CA LYS A 4 10.58 -24.30 17.81
C LYS A 4 9.77 -23.23 17.07
N THR A 5 9.54 -22.06 17.66
CA THR A 5 8.82 -20.94 17.01
C THR A 5 9.68 -20.27 15.93
N ILE A 6 10.97 -20.07 16.21
CA ILE A 6 11.93 -19.46 15.26
C ILE A 6 12.17 -20.40 14.06
N LEU A 7 12.32 -21.70 14.30
CA LEU A 7 12.44 -22.71 13.26
C LEU A 7 11.19 -22.83 12.36
N LYS A 8 10.00 -22.53 12.89
CA LYS A 8 8.75 -22.53 12.13
C LYS A 8 8.62 -21.31 11.20
N ILE A 9 9.21 -20.18 11.61
CA ILE A 9 9.30 -18.95 10.79
C ILE A 9 10.28 -19.16 9.62
N LEU A 10 11.43 -19.78 9.89
CA LEU A 10 12.45 -20.04 8.87
C LEU A 10 12.03 -21.11 7.84
N LYS A 11 11.19 -22.09 8.22
CA LYS A 11 10.77 -23.19 7.34
C LYS A 11 9.63 -22.86 6.36
N ARG A 12 8.92 -21.73 6.51
CA ARG A 12 7.70 -21.45 5.73
C ARG A 12 7.89 -20.58 4.49
N ASN A 13 9.01 -19.87 4.38
CA ASN A 13 9.20 -18.89 3.33
C ASN A 13 10.22 -19.40 2.32
N SER A 14 9.77 -19.55 1.06
CA SER A 14 10.66 -19.66 -0.08
C SER A 14 11.63 -18.47 -0.04
N ARG A 15 12.91 -18.69 -0.37
CA ARG A 15 13.99 -17.68 -0.28
C ARG A 15 13.71 -16.37 -1.03
N ASN A 16 12.67 -16.32 -1.85
CA ASN A 16 12.25 -15.17 -2.67
C ASN A 16 10.95 -14.49 -2.18
N PHE A 17 10.48 -14.80 -0.97
CA PHE A 17 9.30 -14.14 -0.39
C PHE A 17 9.70 -12.85 0.33
N CYS A 18 9.31 -11.70 -0.24
CA CYS A 18 9.42 -10.40 0.44
C CYS A 18 8.04 -10.04 1.02
N PRO A 19 7.88 -9.96 2.35
CA PRO A 19 6.64 -9.50 2.95
C PRO A 19 6.44 -8.00 2.72
N SER A 20 5.16 -7.59 2.58
CA SER A 20 4.72 -6.19 2.59
C SER A 20 5.45 -5.24 1.62
N ARG A 21 5.69 -5.71 0.39
CA ARG A 21 6.44 -4.96 -0.63
C ARG A 21 5.71 -3.68 -1.03
N ASN A 22 4.38 -3.68 -0.99
CA ASN A 22 3.59 -2.53 -1.39
C ASN A 22 3.78 -1.33 -0.45
N ILE A 23 4.16 -1.56 0.81
CA ILE A 23 4.53 -0.46 1.73
C ILE A 23 5.69 0.33 1.13
N VAL A 24 6.78 -0.35 0.78
CA VAL A 24 8.00 0.29 0.26
C VAL A 24 7.70 1.02 -1.05
N PHE A 25 6.96 0.39 -1.95
CA PHE A 25 6.61 0.99 -3.24
C PHE A 25 5.75 2.25 -3.08
N LEU A 26 4.73 2.20 -2.22
CA LEU A 26 3.83 3.35 -2.01
C LEU A 26 4.55 4.48 -1.26
N SER A 27 5.44 4.18 -0.32
CA SER A 27 6.27 5.19 0.35
C SER A 27 7.22 5.90 -0.62
N LEU A 28 7.89 5.15 -1.50
CA LEU A 28 8.75 5.73 -2.52
C LEU A 28 7.96 6.58 -3.52
N ALA A 29 6.79 6.09 -3.95
CA ALA A 29 5.94 6.82 -4.87
C ALA A 29 5.36 8.09 -4.23
N ALA A 30 5.06 8.09 -2.93
CA ALA A 30 4.63 9.27 -2.19
C ALA A 30 5.75 10.31 -2.07
N ASN A 31 6.98 9.88 -1.79
CA ASN A 31 8.15 10.77 -1.79
C ASN A 31 8.39 11.37 -3.18
N TYR A 32 8.26 10.58 -4.24
CA TYR A 32 8.36 11.11 -5.60
C TYR A 32 7.22 12.10 -5.90
N ALA A 33 5.98 11.75 -5.55
CA ALA A 33 4.83 12.65 -5.68
C ALA A 33 5.03 13.98 -4.94
N TYR A 34 5.68 13.95 -3.77
CA TYR A 34 6.07 15.16 -3.03
C TYR A 34 6.96 16.08 -3.88
N THR A 35 8.02 15.54 -4.49
CA THR A 35 8.97 16.33 -5.29
C THR A 35 8.35 17.01 -6.51
N ILE A 36 7.34 16.39 -7.13
CA ILE A 36 6.63 16.95 -8.29
C ILE A 36 5.40 17.78 -7.89
N GLY A 37 5.16 17.99 -6.59
CA GLY A 37 4.01 18.75 -6.11
C GLY A 37 2.66 18.03 -6.21
N ALA A 38 2.62 16.73 -6.53
CA ALA A 38 1.39 15.97 -6.60
C ALA A 38 0.83 15.67 -5.19
N ASN A 39 -0.49 15.56 -5.09
CA ASN A 39 -1.22 15.27 -3.84
C ASN A 39 -1.94 13.91 -3.91
N CYS A 40 -1.68 13.17 -4.98
CA CYS A 40 -2.50 12.04 -5.36
C CYS A 40 -1.64 10.90 -5.83
N LEU A 41 -1.93 9.72 -5.32
CA LEU A 41 -1.23 8.51 -5.70
C LEU A 41 -2.25 7.48 -6.16
N ILE A 42 -2.14 7.04 -7.40
CA ILE A 42 -3.00 6.01 -7.97
C ILE A 42 -2.24 4.68 -7.91
N THR A 43 -2.89 3.64 -7.39
CA THR A 43 -2.33 2.29 -7.32
C THR A 43 -3.30 1.26 -7.89
N GLY A 44 -2.75 0.26 -8.58
CA GLY A 44 -3.49 -0.86 -9.17
C GLY A 44 -3.79 -2.01 -8.20
N ILE A 45 -3.54 -1.82 -6.91
CA ILE A 45 -3.74 -2.87 -5.89
C ILE A 45 -5.20 -3.29 -5.85
N CYS A 46 -5.43 -4.60 -5.96
CA CYS A 46 -6.75 -5.22 -5.88
C CYS A 46 -6.86 -6.09 -4.62
N GLN A 47 -8.00 -6.02 -3.92
CA GLN A 47 -8.22 -6.82 -2.71
C GLN A 47 -8.54 -8.29 -3.02
N THR A 48 -9.05 -8.59 -4.23
CA THR A 48 -9.40 -9.97 -4.61
C THR A 48 -8.18 -10.84 -4.91
N ASP A 49 -7.04 -10.23 -5.29
CA ASP A 49 -5.76 -10.95 -5.52
C ASP A 49 -4.95 -11.16 -4.23
N TYR A 50 -5.64 -11.33 -3.11
CA TYR A 50 -5.04 -11.56 -1.80
C TYR A 50 -4.43 -12.98 -1.71
N ALA A 51 -3.28 -13.20 -2.34
CA ALA A 51 -2.48 -14.41 -2.23
C ALA A 51 -1.70 -14.48 -0.89
N GLY A 52 -2.33 -14.05 0.22
CA GLY A 52 -1.70 -14.00 1.55
C GLY A 52 -0.95 -12.70 1.89
N TYR A 53 -1.19 -11.63 1.13
CA TYR A 53 -0.50 -10.33 1.26
C TYR A 53 -1.35 -9.28 2.01
N PRO A 54 -1.12 -9.05 3.33
CA PRO A 54 -1.91 -8.11 4.15
C PRO A 54 -1.93 -6.67 3.61
N ASP A 55 -0.96 -6.33 2.78
CA ASP A 55 -0.69 -5.04 2.14
C ASP A 55 -1.53 -4.75 0.88
N CYS A 56 -2.47 -5.63 0.52
CA CYS A 56 -3.44 -5.37 -0.56
C CYS A 56 -4.83 -4.96 -0.07
N ARG A 57 -5.05 -4.91 1.25
CA ARG A 57 -6.37 -4.69 1.85
C ARG A 57 -6.76 -3.22 1.92
N GLY A 58 -8.07 -2.97 1.89
CA GLY A 58 -8.62 -1.63 2.04
C GLY A 58 -8.15 -0.91 3.32
N ASP A 59 -8.14 -1.61 4.45
CA ASP A 59 -7.70 -1.05 5.75
C ASP A 59 -6.23 -0.62 5.72
N PHE A 60 -5.38 -1.41 5.05
CA PHE A 60 -3.98 -1.09 4.87
C PHE A 60 -3.81 0.20 4.05
N ILE A 61 -4.51 0.32 2.92
CA ILE A 61 -4.45 1.51 2.07
C ILE A 61 -4.95 2.76 2.83
N ASN A 62 -6.07 2.64 3.55
CA ASN A 62 -6.62 3.75 4.34
C ASN A 62 -5.65 4.18 5.47
N SER A 63 -5.04 3.21 6.15
CA SER A 63 -4.02 3.51 7.18
C SER A 63 -2.80 4.18 6.57
N LEU A 64 -2.33 3.69 5.41
CA LEU A 64 -1.14 4.21 4.77
C LEU A 64 -1.35 5.63 4.23
N GLU A 65 -2.54 5.95 3.71
CA GLU A 65 -2.91 7.33 3.33
C GLU A 65 -2.73 8.31 4.48
N ASN A 66 -3.21 7.95 5.67
CA ASN A 66 -3.03 8.75 6.88
C ASN A 66 -1.55 8.85 7.27
N THR A 67 -0.82 7.73 7.26
CA THR A 67 0.61 7.69 7.59
C THR A 67 1.43 8.59 6.66
N LEU A 68 1.18 8.53 5.34
CA LEU A 68 1.88 9.34 4.36
C LEU A 68 1.51 10.82 4.51
N SER A 69 0.24 11.11 4.80
CA SER A 69 -0.20 12.49 5.00
C SER A 69 0.44 13.15 6.21
N LEU A 70 0.60 12.39 7.30
CA LEU A 70 1.30 12.84 8.51
C LEU A 70 2.81 12.91 8.32
N GLY A 71 3.41 11.94 7.63
CA GLY A 71 4.86 11.87 7.45
C GLY A 71 5.44 12.91 6.51
N LEU A 72 4.66 13.39 5.54
CA LEU A 72 5.07 14.39 4.54
C LEU A 72 4.42 15.76 4.77
N ASP A 73 3.66 15.91 5.86
CA ASP A 73 2.89 17.11 6.21
C ASP A 73 2.05 17.67 5.03
N LYS A 74 1.43 16.76 4.28
CA LYS A 74 0.67 17.10 3.07
C LYS A 74 -0.51 16.17 2.95
N ARG A 75 -1.69 16.68 2.58
CA ARG A 75 -2.86 15.82 2.37
C ARG A 75 -2.68 14.98 1.11
N TYR A 76 -2.41 13.70 1.29
CA TYR A 76 -2.36 12.72 0.22
C TYR A 76 -3.70 12.01 0.07
N LYS A 77 -4.06 11.70 -1.17
CA LYS A 77 -5.18 10.83 -1.49
C LYS A 77 -4.66 9.61 -2.25
N LEU A 78 -4.78 8.43 -1.65
CA LEU A 78 -4.49 7.15 -2.31
C LEU A 78 -5.75 6.63 -3.00
N LEU A 79 -5.68 6.60 -4.33
CA LEU A 79 -6.73 6.07 -5.18
C LEU A 79 -6.37 4.65 -5.58
N HIS A 80 -7.27 3.71 -5.30
CA HIS A 80 -7.14 2.31 -5.71
C HIS A 80 -8.43 1.89 -6.45
N PRO A 81 -8.61 2.33 -7.71
CA PRO A 81 -9.89 2.19 -8.42
C PRO A 81 -10.34 0.73 -8.58
N PHE A 82 -9.40 -0.20 -8.52
CA PHE A 82 -9.58 -1.64 -8.62
C PHE A 82 -9.70 -2.33 -7.25
N ARG A 83 -10.25 -1.69 -6.21
CA ARG A 83 -10.46 -2.33 -4.89
C ARG A 83 -11.21 -3.68 -5.03
N PHE A 84 -12.09 -3.79 -6.03
CA PHE A 84 -12.82 -4.98 -6.44
C PHE A 84 -12.65 -5.24 -7.95
N THR A 85 -13.24 -6.32 -8.47
CA THR A 85 -13.25 -6.70 -9.91
C THR A 85 -13.92 -5.67 -10.83
N LYS A 86 -14.54 -4.62 -10.29
CA LYS A 86 -15.15 -3.51 -11.05
C LYS A 86 -14.51 -2.19 -10.65
N ILE A 87 -14.33 -1.31 -11.63
CA ILE A 87 -13.87 0.07 -11.42
C ILE A 87 -14.92 0.79 -10.58
N SER A 88 -14.53 1.23 -9.39
CA SER A 88 -15.38 2.13 -8.59
C SER A 88 -15.15 3.58 -9.00
N ASN A 89 -16.21 4.40 -9.05
CA ASN A 89 -16.16 5.83 -9.41
C ASN A 89 -15.36 6.72 -8.44
N SER A 90 -14.58 6.13 -7.52
CA SER A 90 -13.72 6.82 -6.57
C SER A 90 -12.43 7.39 -7.21
N ALA A 91 -12.19 7.14 -8.50
CA ALA A 91 -10.93 7.39 -9.21
C ALA A 91 -10.64 8.84 -9.63
N THR A 92 -11.44 9.83 -9.20
CA THR A 92 -11.15 11.23 -9.57
C THR A 92 -10.27 11.89 -8.54
N CYS A 93 -9.02 12.10 -8.94
CA CYS A 93 -8.16 13.00 -8.21
C CYS A 93 -8.56 14.44 -8.53
N LYS A 94 -9.35 15.05 -7.66
CA LYS A 94 -9.54 16.50 -7.70
C LYS A 94 -8.24 17.14 -7.22
N GLY A 95 -7.38 17.50 -8.16
CA GLY A 95 -6.20 18.30 -7.88
C GLY A 95 -6.66 19.67 -7.39
N ASN A 96 -6.32 20.01 -6.16
CA ASN A 96 -6.27 21.42 -5.77
C ASN A 96 -5.01 21.98 -6.41
N ARG A 97 -5.19 22.67 -7.54
CA ARG A 97 -4.28 23.75 -7.91
C ARG A 97 -4.41 24.86 -6.87
#